data_AF-A0A654DPB0-F1
#
_entry.id   AF-A0A654DPB0-F1
#
_cell.length_a   1.000
_cell.length_b   1.000
_cell.length_c   1.000
_cell.angle_alpha   90.00
_cell.angle_beta   90.00
_cell.angle_gamma   90.00
#
_symmetry.space_group_name_H-M   'P 1'
#
loop_
_entity.id
_entity.type
_entity.pdbx_description
1 polymer ?
#
loop_
_entity_poly.entity_id
_entity_poly.type
_entity_poly.pdbx_seq_one_letter_code
_entity_poly.pdbx_strand_id
1 'polypeptide(L)'
;MPTGVTVAPNGRIFVNYPHWGDNRAFTVGELKDGKVTAYPNAAINHADLARPGDSLISVQSVVADAANRLWILDTASPKFQTPIAGGAKLVAVDLATDKVVRTIVFGPDVVLPTTYLNDVRFDLRQGTAGVAYITDSSLTGPGGIILVDLASGRVTRRLSSDPTTMPAKGFVPVVEGKSLMTRPAGGSPSPWLVASDGIALSPDGATLYYSPLSSRHLYAVSTALLRDPASDNGTLAKAVRDLGLKGATASRPTHWVASTVAITSTMRSAAWPTASGGRSRRILAFCGPILCRSAPTATSTSPPTSCSAKPLSMKAGICGASPTSCYGSRSAPGRCCCAAAPPYLMIE
;
A
#
# COMPACT_ATOMS: atom_id res chain seq x y z
N MET A 1 -10.53 -12.36 4.10
CA MET A 1 -9.64 -11.95 3.00
C MET A 1 -8.57 -11.04 3.58
N PRO A 2 -7.27 -11.25 3.28
CA PRO A 2 -6.22 -10.38 3.78
C PRO A 2 -6.18 -9.06 3.01
N THR A 3 -5.83 -7.96 3.67
CA THR A 3 -5.67 -6.65 3.00
C THR A 3 -4.29 -6.04 3.12
N GLY A 4 -3.52 -6.44 4.13
CA GLY A 4 -2.16 -5.98 4.35
C GLY A 4 -1.24 -7.11 4.77
N VAL A 5 0.03 -6.95 4.41
CA VAL A 5 1.15 -7.77 4.87
C VAL A 5 2.30 -6.85 5.24
N THR A 6 3.01 -7.15 6.31
CA THR A 6 4.23 -6.46 6.70
C THR A 6 5.28 -7.47 7.14
N VAL A 7 6.54 -7.15 6.86
CA VAL A 7 7.70 -7.92 7.29
C VAL A 7 8.45 -7.05 8.28
N ALA A 8 8.60 -7.55 9.50
CA ALA A 8 9.35 -6.86 10.54
C ALA A 8 10.87 -6.96 10.30
N PRO A 9 11.68 -6.07 10.91
CA PRO A 9 13.14 -6.11 10.78
C PRO A 9 13.77 -7.46 11.18
N ASN A 10 13.13 -8.20 12.07
CA ASN A 10 13.53 -9.54 12.50
C ASN A 10 13.03 -10.68 11.57
N GLY A 11 12.45 -10.34 10.41
CA GLY A 11 11.96 -11.30 9.42
C GLY A 11 10.57 -11.89 9.68
N ARG A 12 9.93 -11.57 10.82
CA ARG A 12 8.57 -12.02 11.13
C ARG A 12 7.57 -11.40 10.15
N ILE A 13 6.58 -12.18 9.73
CA ILE A 13 5.58 -11.78 8.73
C ILE A 13 4.22 -11.70 9.40
N PHE A 14 3.54 -10.56 9.24
CA PHE A 14 2.21 -10.33 9.80
C PHE A 14 1.22 -10.00 8.70
N VAL A 15 0.00 -10.49 8.88
CA VAL A 15 -1.10 -10.35 7.93
C VAL A 15 -2.36 -9.93 8.69
N ASN A 16 -3.15 -9.03 8.11
CA ASN A 16 -4.43 -8.61 8.70
C ASN A 16 -5.63 -8.94 7.82
N TYR A 17 -6.77 -9.12 8.47
CA TYR A 17 -8.04 -9.56 7.91
C TYR A 17 -9.16 -8.67 8.48
N PRO A 18 -9.56 -7.59 7.78
CA PRO A 18 -10.68 -6.77 8.23
C PRO A 18 -11.98 -7.57 8.16
N HIS A 19 -12.98 -7.18 8.96
CA HIS A 19 -14.29 -7.80 8.94
C HIS A 19 -15.11 -7.26 7.78
N TRP A 20 -15.03 -7.85 6.58
CA TRP A 20 -15.83 -7.35 5.43
C TRP A 20 -17.13 -8.12 5.19
N GLY A 21 -17.36 -9.18 5.96
CA GLY A 21 -18.54 -10.06 5.85
C GLY A 21 -18.17 -11.53 5.72
N ASP A 22 -16.88 -11.82 5.60
CA ASP A 22 -16.30 -13.15 5.70
C ASP A 22 -16.22 -13.64 7.15
N ASN A 23 -16.27 -14.96 7.32
CA ASN A 23 -15.99 -15.59 8.59
C ASN A 23 -14.46 -15.66 8.79
N ARG A 24 -13.95 -14.99 9.82
CA ARG A 24 -12.52 -14.95 10.15
C ARG A 24 -12.30 -15.42 11.58
N ALA A 25 -11.25 -16.19 11.79
CA ALA A 25 -10.86 -16.66 13.13
C ALA A 25 -10.16 -15.56 13.96
N PHE A 26 -9.52 -14.61 13.30
CA PHE A 26 -8.79 -13.49 13.89
C PHE A 26 -8.69 -12.36 12.87
N THR A 27 -8.35 -11.15 13.32
CA THR A 27 -8.18 -9.98 12.45
C THR A 27 -6.71 -9.62 12.23
N VAL A 28 -5.80 -10.11 13.08
CA VAL A 28 -4.35 -10.06 12.88
C VAL A 28 -3.77 -11.43 13.14
N GLY A 29 -2.87 -11.86 12.25
CA GLY A 29 -2.13 -13.09 12.43
C GLY A 29 -0.67 -12.93 12.04
N GLU A 30 0.16 -13.76 12.66
CA GLU A 30 1.56 -13.94 12.30
C GLU A 30 1.69 -15.23 11.50
N LEU A 31 2.45 -15.19 10.41
CA LEU A 31 2.81 -16.35 9.61
C LEU A 31 4.09 -16.98 10.18
N LYS A 32 3.95 -18.19 10.75
CA LYS A 32 5.05 -19.05 11.21
C LYS A 32 4.95 -20.40 10.53
N ASP A 33 6.03 -20.88 9.92
CA ASP A 33 6.11 -22.21 9.31
C ASP A 33 4.96 -22.54 8.34
N GLY A 34 4.55 -21.56 7.54
CA GLY A 34 3.45 -21.70 6.57
C GLY A 34 2.05 -21.63 7.17
N LYS A 35 1.91 -21.44 8.49
CA LYS A 35 0.63 -21.33 9.20
C LYS A 35 0.45 -19.94 9.80
N VAL A 36 -0.75 -19.38 9.63
CA VAL A 36 -1.11 -18.10 10.24
C VAL A 36 -1.80 -18.35 11.59
N THR A 37 -1.30 -17.74 12.65
CA THR A 37 -1.87 -17.82 14.01
C THR A 37 -2.19 -16.44 14.54
N ALA A 38 -3.27 -16.32 15.34
CA ALA A 38 -3.70 -15.05 15.92
C ALA A 38 -2.57 -14.34 16.68
N TYR A 39 -2.40 -13.04 16.42
CA TYR A 39 -1.33 -12.23 17.00
C TYR A 39 -1.87 -10.91 17.58
N PRO A 40 -1.36 -10.41 18.72
CA PRO A 40 -0.35 -11.03 19.60
C PRO A 40 -0.82 -12.30 20.32
N ASN A 41 -2.13 -12.45 20.48
CA ASN A 41 -2.75 -13.66 21.03
C ASN A 41 -4.20 -13.77 20.57
N ALA A 42 -4.83 -14.90 20.89
CA ALA A 42 -6.23 -15.16 20.55
C ALA A 42 -7.21 -14.25 21.30
N ALA A 43 -6.93 -13.91 22.57
CA ALA A 43 -7.84 -13.15 23.41
C ALA A 43 -8.11 -11.76 22.85
N ILE A 44 -7.07 -11.01 22.45
CA ILE A 44 -7.26 -9.68 21.85
C ILE A 44 -7.90 -9.75 20.45
N ASN A 45 -7.79 -10.87 19.74
CA ASN A 45 -8.43 -11.05 18.44
C ASN A 45 -9.91 -11.46 18.54
N HIS A 46 -10.40 -11.74 19.75
CA HIS A 46 -11.81 -11.98 20.01
C HIS A 46 -12.49 -10.66 20.39
N ALA A 47 -13.25 -10.08 19.46
CA ALA A 47 -13.92 -8.80 19.67
C ALA A 47 -14.87 -8.83 20.87
N ASP A 48 -14.61 -7.97 21.85
CA ASP A 48 -15.46 -7.66 23.00
C ASP A 48 -16.13 -6.31 22.75
N LEU A 49 -17.40 -6.34 22.33
CA LEU A 49 -18.14 -5.13 22.00
C LEU A 49 -18.55 -4.32 23.23
N ALA A 50 -18.47 -4.90 24.43
CA ALA A 50 -18.68 -4.16 25.68
C ALA A 50 -17.44 -3.34 26.07
N ARG A 51 -16.24 -3.78 25.63
CA ARG A 51 -14.96 -3.08 25.81
C ARG A 51 -14.21 -2.99 24.47
N PRO A 52 -14.71 -2.19 23.53
CA PRO A 52 -14.20 -2.18 22.15
C PRO A 52 -12.75 -1.64 22.04
N GLY A 53 -12.29 -0.90 23.05
CA GLY A 53 -10.91 -0.42 23.15
C GLY A 53 -9.89 -1.53 23.50
N ASP A 54 -10.33 -2.60 24.16
CA ASP A 54 -9.46 -3.63 24.74
C ASP A 54 -9.22 -4.82 23.79
N SER A 55 -10.01 -4.92 22.72
CA SER A 55 -9.99 -6.01 21.74
C SER A 55 -9.95 -5.48 20.31
N LEU A 56 -9.47 -6.29 19.37
CA LEU A 56 -9.44 -5.98 17.95
C LEU A 56 -10.77 -6.37 17.29
N ILE A 57 -11.31 -5.46 16.48
CA ILE A 57 -12.62 -5.59 15.86
C ILE A 57 -12.47 -5.84 14.35
N SER A 58 -11.87 -4.90 13.62
CA SER A 58 -11.73 -4.96 12.16
C SER A 58 -10.45 -4.24 11.73
N VAL A 59 -9.34 -4.96 11.75
CA VAL A 59 -8.02 -4.42 11.43
C VAL A 59 -7.82 -4.33 9.92
N GLN A 60 -7.51 -3.12 9.47
CA GLN A 60 -7.35 -2.79 8.05
C GLN A 60 -5.90 -2.68 7.61
N SER A 61 -4.99 -2.31 8.51
CA SER A 61 -3.55 -2.22 8.21
C SER A 61 -2.69 -2.67 9.38
N VAL A 62 -1.59 -3.35 9.05
CA VAL A 62 -0.51 -3.69 9.96
C VAL A 62 0.82 -3.23 9.37
N VAL A 63 1.66 -2.60 10.19
CA VAL A 63 2.96 -2.07 9.77
C VAL A 63 3.97 -2.31 10.87
N ALA A 64 5.04 -3.03 10.56
CA ALA A 64 6.21 -3.08 11.42
C ALA A 64 7.05 -1.82 11.24
N ASP A 65 7.44 -1.18 12.35
CA ASP A 65 8.30 0.00 12.31
C ASP A 65 9.77 -0.34 12.55
N ALA A 66 10.64 0.65 12.38
CA ALA A 66 12.08 0.50 12.58
C ALA A 66 12.48 0.34 14.07
N ALA A 67 11.56 0.56 15.00
CA ALA A 67 11.77 0.45 16.45
C ALA A 67 11.32 -0.93 17.00
N ASN A 68 11.19 -1.94 16.12
CA ASN A 68 10.78 -3.30 16.47
C ASN A 68 9.38 -3.36 17.12
N ARG A 69 8.44 -2.53 16.64
CA ARG A 69 7.02 -2.59 17.02
C ARG A 69 6.17 -2.96 15.83
N LEU A 70 5.12 -3.76 16.06
CA LEU A 70 4.02 -3.92 15.12
C LEU A 70 2.92 -2.94 15.48
N TRP A 71 2.59 -2.07 14.54
CA TRP A 71 1.43 -1.20 14.63
C TRP A 71 0.23 -1.83 13.93
N ILE A 72 -0.91 -1.84 14.63
CA ILE A 72 -2.17 -2.42 14.21
C ILE A 72 -3.22 -1.31 14.15
N LEU A 73 -3.74 -1.04 12.96
CA LEU A 73 -4.79 -0.04 12.73
C LEU A 73 -6.16 -0.71 12.65
N ASP A 74 -6.97 -0.51 13.69
CA ASP A 74 -8.32 -1.05 13.80
C ASP A 74 -9.35 0.02 13.41
N THR A 75 -10.13 -0.29 12.37
CA THR A 75 -11.22 0.59 11.89
C THR A 75 -12.40 0.61 12.83
N ALA A 76 -12.61 -0.48 13.57
CA ALA A 76 -13.86 -0.80 14.24
C ALA A 76 -15.11 -0.67 13.35
N SER A 77 -14.96 -0.76 12.02
CA SER A 77 -16.04 -0.64 11.02
C SER A 77 -16.30 -2.00 10.38
N PRO A 78 -16.94 -2.95 11.09
CA PRO A 78 -17.25 -4.24 10.51
C PRO A 78 -18.25 -4.06 9.37
N LYS A 79 -18.03 -4.78 8.28
CA LYS A 79 -18.85 -4.81 7.05
C LYS A 79 -19.04 -3.41 6.45
N PHE A 80 -18.05 -2.53 6.61
CA PHE A 80 -18.12 -1.12 6.20
C PHE A 80 -19.26 -0.33 6.85
N GLN A 81 -19.74 -0.77 8.01
CA GLN A 81 -20.77 -0.07 8.78
C GLN A 81 -20.14 1.06 9.62
N THR A 82 -20.96 1.87 10.25
CA THR A 82 -20.50 2.91 11.17
C THR A 82 -19.50 2.35 12.19
N PRO A 83 -18.32 2.99 12.36
CA PRO A 83 -17.35 2.57 13.36
C PRO A 83 -17.96 2.43 14.75
N ILE A 84 -17.64 1.34 15.45
CA ILE A 84 -18.08 1.12 16.82
C ILE A 84 -17.39 2.14 17.73
N ALA A 85 -18.21 2.89 18.48
CA ALA A 85 -17.72 3.94 19.37
C ALA A 85 -16.67 3.39 20.37
N GLY A 86 -15.55 4.10 20.50
CA GLY A 86 -14.42 3.67 21.34
C GLY A 86 -13.61 2.48 20.79
N GLY A 87 -13.97 1.94 19.62
CA GLY A 87 -13.30 0.79 19.01
C GLY A 87 -12.19 1.17 18.03
N ALA A 88 -12.34 2.29 17.31
CA ALA A 88 -11.35 2.71 16.31
C ALA A 88 -10.06 3.16 17.00
N LYS A 89 -8.93 2.53 16.64
CA LYS A 89 -7.69 2.69 17.42
C LYS A 89 -6.44 2.30 16.64
N LEU A 90 -5.32 2.81 17.13
CA LEU A 90 -3.97 2.41 16.73
C LEU A 90 -3.28 1.73 17.92
N VAL A 91 -2.90 0.46 17.74
CA VAL A 91 -2.30 -0.38 18.79
C VAL A 91 -0.85 -0.68 18.42
N ALA A 92 0.08 -0.48 19.35
CA ALA A 92 1.47 -0.91 19.21
C ALA A 92 1.71 -2.18 20.02
N VAL A 93 2.29 -3.18 19.37
CA VAL A 93 2.76 -4.41 20.00
C VAL A 93 4.28 -4.43 19.91
N ASP A 94 4.95 -4.61 21.03
CA ASP A 94 6.39 -4.83 21.08
C ASP A 94 6.72 -6.23 20.55
N LEU A 95 7.57 -6.31 19.52
CA LEU A 95 7.88 -7.57 18.83
C LEU A 95 8.91 -8.44 19.59
N ALA A 96 9.50 -7.96 20.67
CA ALA A 96 10.38 -8.77 21.51
C ALA A 96 9.58 -9.54 22.57
N THR A 97 8.49 -8.95 23.04
CA THR A 97 7.66 -9.48 24.14
C THR A 97 6.29 -9.96 23.71
N ASP A 98 5.87 -9.66 22.48
CA ASP A 98 4.53 -9.89 21.93
C ASP A 98 3.42 -9.27 22.81
N LYS A 99 3.74 -8.17 23.51
CA LYS A 99 2.80 -7.46 24.39
C LYS A 99 2.36 -6.15 23.76
N VAL A 100 1.08 -5.81 23.96
CA VAL A 100 0.57 -4.48 23.67
C VAL A 100 1.27 -3.50 24.60
N VAL A 101 1.97 -2.53 24.03
CA VAL A 101 2.70 -1.47 24.79
C VAL A 101 2.02 -0.11 24.67
N ARG A 102 1.11 0.05 23.70
CA ARG A 102 0.35 1.29 23.53
C ARG A 102 -0.96 1.02 22.81
N THR A 103 -2.03 1.68 23.25
CA THR A 103 -3.30 1.78 22.54
C THR A 103 -3.69 3.26 22.47
N ILE A 104 -3.96 3.77 21.28
CA ILE A 104 -4.45 5.13 21.04
C ILE A 104 -5.85 4.99 20.43
N VAL A 105 -6.88 5.24 21.25
CA VAL A 105 -8.28 5.23 20.80
C VAL A 105 -8.61 6.58 20.16
N PHE A 106 -9.30 6.55 19.03
CA PHE A 106 -9.64 7.75 18.28
C PHE A 106 -11.03 8.26 18.68
N GLY A 107 -11.13 9.55 18.96
CA GLY A 107 -12.37 10.20 19.37
C GLY A 107 -13.34 10.47 18.21
N PRO A 108 -14.61 10.79 18.52
CA PRO A 108 -15.65 11.08 17.52
C PRO A 108 -15.42 12.39 16.75
N ASP A 109 -14.52 13.25 17.23
CA ASP A 109 -14.05 14.46 16.55
C ASP A 109 -13.15 14.15 15.34
N VAL A 110 -12.53 12.96 15.33
CA VAL A 110 -11.67 12.50 14.23
C VAL A 110 -12.34 11.38 13.42
N VAL A 111 -12.91 10.39 14.11
CA VAL A 111 -13.58 9.24 13.50
C VAL A 111 -15.06 9.54 13.40
N LEU A 112 -15.46 9.94 12.19
CA LEU A 112 -16.85 10.27 11.88
C LEU A 112 -17.68 8.99 11.63
N PRO A 113 -19.02 9.07 11.61
CA PRO A 113 -19.87 7.91 11.36
C PRO A 113 -19.63 7.21 10.01
N THR A 114 -18.99 7.90 9.06
CA THR A 114 -18.63 7.40 7.73
C THR A 114 -17.14 7.08 7.57
N THR A 115 -16.31 7.37 8.58
CA THR A 115 -14.85 7.22 8.50
C THR A 115 -14.47 5.76 8.30
N TYR A 116 -13.50 5.54 7.43
CA TYR A 116 -12.90 4.23 7.23
C TYR A 116 -11.38 4.35 7.22
N LEU A 117 -10.74 4.00 8.34
CA LEU A 117 -9.29 4.08 8.51
C LEU A 117 -8.59 3.03 7.63
N ASN A 118 -7.79 3.45 6.65
CA ASN A 118 -7.30 2.51 5.65
C ASN A 118 -5.82 2.11 5.82
N ASP A 119 -4.89 3.01 5.47
CA ASP A 119 -3.46 2.70 5.55
C ASP A 119 -2.73 3.76 6.37
N VAL A 120 -1.55 3.40 6.89
CA VAL A 120 -0.79 4.22 7.83
C VAL A 120 0.70 4.27 7.46
N ARG A 121 1.32 5.43 7.61
CA ARG A 121 2.78 5.62 7.54
C ARG A 121 3.28 6.31 8.79
N PHE A 122 4.48 5.92 9.22
CA PHE A 122 5.10 6.41 10.44
C PHE A 122 6.33 7.24 10.10
N ASP A 123 6.44 8.41 10.73
CA ASP A 123 7.67 9.19 10.78
C ASP A 123 8.19 9.23 12.21
N LEU A 124 9.15 8.36 12.52
CA LEU A 124 9.75 8.27 13.85
C LEU A 124 10.79 9.36 14.13
N ARG A 125 11.12 10.21 13.16
CA ARG A 125 12.05 11.34 13.34
C ARG A 125 11.39 12.58 13.93
N GLN A 126 10.05 12.61 13.95
CA GLN A 126 9.28 13.77 14.36
C GLN A 126 8.77 13.62 15.79
N GLY A 127 8.94 14.66 16.61
CA GLY A 127 8.53 14.62 18.02
C GLY A 127 9.28 13.58 18.84
N THR A 128 8.77 13.25 20.02
CA THR A 128 9.45 12.35 20.97
C THR A 128 9.33 10.87 20.60
N ALA A 129 8.18 10.45 20.06
CA ALA A 129 7.90 9.05 19.75
C ALA A 129 7.51 8.79 18.29
N GLY A 130 7.50 9.83 17.45
CA GLY A 130 7.04 9.78 16.07
C GLY A 130 5.65 10.34 15.84
N VAL A 131 5.30 10.47 14.56
CA VAL A 131 3.97 10.84 14.07
C VAL A 131 3.48 9.77 13.10
N ALA A 132 2.21 9.39 13.17
CA ALA A 132 1.56 8.56 12.16
C ALA A 132 0.61 9.37 11.28
N TYR A 133 0.56 9.02 10.01
CA TYR A 133 -0.34 9.59 8.99
C TYR A 133 -1.23 8.49 8.47
N ILE A 134 -2.54 8.67 8.57
CA ILE A 134 -3.56 7.67 8.26
C ILE A 134 -4.51 8.23 7.19
N THR A 135 -4.90 7.41 6.23
CA THR A 135 -5.94 7.78 5.25
C THR A 135 -7.34 7.46 5.75
N ASP A 136 -8.28 8.38 5.52
CA ASP A 136 -9.72 8.11 5.66
C ASP A 136 -10.31 7.82 4.27
N SER A 137 -10.58 6.53 4.03
CA SER A 137 -11.16 5.96 2.81
C SER A 137 -12.68 5.86 2.87
N SER A 138 -13.33 6.86 3.47
CA SER A 138 -14.79 6.98 3.53
C SER A 138 -15.46 6.70 2.17
N LEU A 139 -16.57 5.96 2.21
CA LEU A 139 -17.36 5.58 1.03
C LEU A 139 -18.44 6.63 0.68
N THR A 140 -18.98 7.29 1.70
CA THR A 140 -20.18 8.13 1.58
C THR A 140 -20.03 9.50 2.23
N GLY A 141 -18.98 9.71 3.01
CA GLY A 141 -18.71 10.98 3.70
C GLY A 141 -17.36 11.57 3.32
N PRO A 142 -16.85 12.53 4.12
CA PRO A 142 -15.60 13.19 3.82
C PRO A 142 -14.44 12.20 3.93
N GLY A 143 -13.55 12.24 2.94
CA GLY A 143 -12.19 11.74 3.06
C GLY A 143 -11.33 12.68 3.90
N GLY A 144 -10.07 12.30 4.09
CA GLY A 144 -9.09 13.14 4.75
C GLY A 144 -7.79 12.42 5.08
N ILE A 145 -6.92 13.12 5.79
CA ILE A 145 -5.68 12.59 6.37
C ILE A 145 -5.76 12.78 7.89
N ILE A 146 -5.56 11.72 8.64
CA ILE A 146 -5.58 11.72 10.10
C ILE A 146 -4.13 11.64 10.59
N LEU A 147 -3.75 12.55 11.50
CA LEU A 147 -2.44 12.59 12.12
C LEU A 147 -2.55 12.10 13.56
N VAL A 148 -1.61 11.28 13.98
CA VAL A 148 -1.47 10.81 15.36
C VAL A 148 -0.09 11.20 15.88
N ASP A 149 -0.04 12.02 16.92
CA ASP A 149 1.18 12.21 17.70
C ASP A 149 1.34 10.99 18.63
N LEU A 150 2.38 10.18 18.41
CA LEU A 150 2.51 8.88 19.06
C LEU A 150 2.90 8.99 20.55
N ALA A 151 3.45 10.14 20.96
CA ALA A 151 3.85 10.37 22.35
C ALA A 151 2.64 10.77 23.21
N SER A 152 1.94 11.82 22.79
CA SER A 152 0.77 12.35 23.48
C SER A 152 -0.49 11.52 23.23
N GLY A 153 -0.56 10.79 22.12
CA GLY A 153 -1.79 10.14 21.66
C GLY A 153 -2.79 11.13 21.04
N ARG A 154 -2.42 12.40 20.85
CA ARG A 154 -3.31 13.40 20.24
C ARG A 154 -3.55 13.06 18.77
N VAL A 155 -4.82 13.04 18.38
CA VAL A 155 -5.25 12.74 17.02
C VAL A 155 -5.88 13.98 16.40
N THR A 156 -5.57 14.28 15.14
CA THR A 156 -6.15 15.42 14.42
C THR A 156 -6.52 15.03 12.99
N ARG A 157 -7.59 15.61 12.47
CA ARG A 157 -8.05 15.41 11.09
C ARG A 157 -7.68 16.61 10.23
N ARG A 158 -7.04 16.37 9.08
CA ARG A 158 -6.57 17.38 8.13
C ARG A 158 -7.11 17.09 6.73
N LEU A 159 -7.22 18.14 5.91
CA LEU A 159 -7.73 18.04 4.53
C LEU A 159 -9.10 17.34 4.47
N SER A 160 -9.94 17.54 5.50
CA SER A 160 -11.24 16.90 5.58
C SER A 160 -12.15 17.43 4.48
N SER A 161 -12.70 16.52 3.66
CA SER A 161 -13.52 16.88 2.48
C SER A 161 -12.79 17.72 1.43
N ASP A 162 -11.46 17.81 1.49
CA ASP A 162 -10.70 18.52 0.46
C ASP A 162 -10.85 17.79 -0.88
N PRO A 163 -11.03 18.48 -2.02
CA PRO A 163 -11.21 17.84 -3.32
C PRO A 163 -10.13 16.81 -3.68
N THR A 164 -8.90 16.98 -3.19
CA THR A 164 -7.77 16.07 -3.43
C THR A 164 -7.82 14.81 -2.58
N THR A 165 -8.68 14.76 -1.55
CA THR A 165 -8.94 13.59 -0.72
C THR A 165 -10.25 12.87 -1.08
N MET A 166 -11.03 13.43 -2.01
CA MET A 166 -12.34 12.94 -2.40
C MET A 166 -12.29 12.17 -3.73
N PRO A 167 -13.29 11.30 -4.01
CA PRO A 167 -13.46 10.70 -5.33
C PRO A 167 -13.55 11.76 -6.43
N ALA A 168 -12.88 11.52 -7.55
CA ALA A 168 -12.97 12.40 -8.70
C ALA A 168 -14.39 12.38 -9.29
N LYS A 169 -14.88 13.54 -9.74
CA LYS A 169 -16.21 13.66 -10.34
C LYS A 169 -16.31 12.79 -11.60
N GLY A 170 -17.40 12.02 -11.70
CA GLY A 170 -17.65 11.13 -12.85
C GLY A 170 -16.74 9.91 -12.90
N PHE A 171 -15.99 9.63 -11.84
CA PHE A 171 -15.12 8.46 -11.79
C PHE A 171 -15.94 7.16 -11.78
N VAL A 172 -15.55 6.19 -12.62
CA VAL A 172 -16.10 4.83 -12.59
C VAL A 172 -14.94 3.86 -12.48
N PRO A 173 -14.86 3.06 -11.39
CA PRO A 173 -13.82 2.05 -11.27
C PRO A 173 -14.09 0.92 -12.26
N VAL A 174 -13.03 0.41 -12.89
CA VAL A 174 -13.10 -0.74 -13.82
C VAL A 174 -12.09 -1.79 -13.37
N VAL A 175 -12.58 -2.96 -12.99
CA VAL A 175 -11.77 -4.11 -12.56
C VAL A 175 -11.98 -5.23 -13.57
N GLU A 176 -10.89 -5.75 -14.14
CA GLU A 176 -10.95 -6.82 -15.16
C GLU A 176 -11.90 -6.49 -16.33
N GLY A 177 -11.90 -5.23 -16.77
CA GLY A 177 -12.76 -4.75 -17.86
C GLY A 177 -14.23 -4.53 -17.49
N LYS A 178 -14.63 -4.77 -16.23
CA LYS A 178 -16.01 -4.58 -15.74
C LYS A 178 -16.09 -3.37 -14.82
N SER A 179 -17.12 -2.54 -15.01
CA SER A 179 -17.41 -1.45 -14.07
C SER A 179 -17.77 -2.00 -12.70
N LEU A 180 -17.05 -1.55 -11.68
CA LEU A 180 -17.32 -1.87 -10.28
C LEU A 180 -18.42 -0.95 -9.76
N MET A 181 -19.57 -1.54 -9.45
CA MET A 181 -20.78 -0.84 -9.06
C MET A 181 -21.35 -1.44 -7.78
N THR A 182 -21.83 -0.60 -6.88
CA THR A 182 -22.73 -0.99 -5.78
C THR A 182 -24.13 -1.22 -6.37
N ARG A 183 -24.76 -2.34 -6.01
CA ARG A 183 -26.08 -2.74 -6.51
C ARG A 183 -26.98 -3.13 -5.33
N PRO A 184 -27.55 -2.16 -4.60
CA PRO A 184 -28.46 -2.46 -3.51
C PRO A 184 -29.76 -3.07 -4.04
N ALA A 185 -30.39 -3.95 -3.26
CA ALA A 185 -31.68 -4.54 -3.62
C ALA A 185 -32.74 -3.42 -3.78
N GLY A 186 -33.43 -3.41 -4.94
CA GLY A 186 -34.44 -2.41 -5.25
C GLY A 186 -33.93 -1.00 -5.55
N GLY A 187 -32.61 -0.79 -5.64
CA GLY A 187 -32.01 0.51 -5.93
C GLY A 187 -31.26 0.56 -7.26
N SER A 188 -31.07 1.79 -7.77
CA SER A 188 -30.24 2.02 -8.96
C SER A 188 -28.77 1.73 -8.67
N PRO A 189 -28.04 1.11 -9.61
CA PRO A 189 -26.60 0.94 -9.47
C PRO A 189 -25.86 2.27 -9.38
N SER A 190 -24.82 2.32 -8.53
CA SER A 190 -23.92 3.46 -8.43
C SER A 190 -22.46 2.99 -8.44
N PRO A 191 -21.51 3.80 -8.94
CA PRO A 191 -20.10 3.45 -8.86
C PRO A 191 -19.66 3.25 -7.41
N TRP A 192 -18.82 2.24 -7.14
CA TRP A 192 -18.22 2.09 -5.82
C TRP A 192 -17.08 3.08 -5.67
N LEU A 193 -17.29 4.14 -4.89
CA LEU A 193 -16.35 5.25 -4.75
C LEU A 193 -15.72 5.26 -3.37
N VAL A 194 -14.42 5.51 -3.35
CA VAL A 194 -13.59 5.51 -2.14
C VAL A 194 -12.70 6.74 -2.15
N ALA A 195 -12.67 7.41 -1.02
CA ALA A 195 -11.86 8.60 -0.77
C ALA A 195 -10.35 8.28 -0.67
N SER A 196 -9.58 9.13 0.01
CA SER A 196 -8.14 8.98 0.24
C SER A 196 -7.81 7.57 0.74
N ASP A 197 -6.88 6.88 0.09
CA ASP A 197 -6.57 5.47 0.36
C ASP A 197 -5.06 5.26 0.34
N GLY A 198 -4.45 5.38 -0.83
CA GLY A 198 -3.01 5.21 -1.00
C GLY A 198 -2.24 6.32 -0.31
N ILE A 199 -1.22 5.95 0.47
CA ILE A 199 -0.37 6.88 1.23
C ILE A 199 1.09 6.42 1.24
N ALA A 200 2.00 7.37 1.11
CA ALA A 200 3.44 7.14 1.23
C ALA A 200 4.13 8.38 1.80
N LEU A 201 5.24 8.15 2.50
CA LEU A 201 6.08 9.20 3.02
C LEU A 201 7.37 9.25 2.18
N SER A 202 7.87 10.46 1.91
CA SER A 202 9.20 10.61 1.31
C SER A 202 10.28 10.02 2.25
N PRO A 203 11.42 9.55 1.72
CA PRO A 203 12.49 8.98 2.54
C PRO A 203 13.00 9.92 3.63
N ASP A 204 12.95 11.24 3.41
CA ASP A 204 13.33 12.28 4.37
C ASP A 204 12.19 12.72 5.31
N GLY A 205 10.97 12.24 5.07
CA GLY A 205 9.79 12.60 5.88
C GLY A 205 9.17 13.94 5.59
N ALA A 206 9.73 14.73 4.67
CA ALA A 206 9.28 16.08 4.41
C ALA A 206 7.95 16.15 3.63
N THR A 207 7.65 15.12 2.84
CA THR A 207 6.49 15.10 1.94
C THR A 207 5.63 13.87 2.18
N LEU A 208 4.34 14.10 2.39
CA LEU A 208 3.32 13.05 2.35
C LEU A 208 2.72 13.00 0.95
N TYR A 209 2.81 11.82 0.33
CA TYR A 209 2.11 11.50 -0.91
C TYR A 209 0.82 10.77 -0.57
N TYR A 210 -0.26 11.14 -1.22
CA TYR A 210 -1.54 10.46 -1.04
C TYR A 210 -2.38 10.50 -2.31
N SER A 211 -3.38 9.64 -2.38
CA SER A 211 -4.28 9.59 -3.53
C SER A 211 -5.63 8.96 -3.15
N PRO A 212 -6.76 9.57 -3.56
CA PRO A 212 -8.04 8.90 -3.51
C PRO A 212 -8.01 7.62 -4.33
N LEU A 213 -8.60 6.55 -3.82
CA LEU A 213 -8.70 5.31 -4.60
C LEU A 213 -9.51 5.58 -5.86
N SER A 214 -10.63 6.28 -5.75
CA SER A 214 -11.48 6.67 -6.87
C SER A 214 -11.03 7.96 -7.57
N SER A 215 -9.74 8.03 -7.90
CA SER A 215 -9.14 9.10 -8.69
C SER A 215 -8.00 8.56 -9.56
N ARG A 216 -7.60 9.35 -10.56
CA ARG A 216 -6.40 9.13 -11.38
C ARG A 216 -5.24 10.01 -10.95
N HIS A 217 -5.38 10.87 -9.95
CA HIS A 217 -4.34 11.83 -9.57
C HIS A 217 -3.54 11.38 -8.35
N LEU A 218 -2.26 11.73 -8.33
CA LEU A 218 -1.39 11.60 -7.16
C LEU A 218 -1.13 13.00 -6.60
N TYR A 219 -1.30 13.15 -5.28
CA TYR A 219 -1.09 14.42 -4.61
C TYR A 219 0.08 14.35 -3.63
N ALA A 220 0.66 15.51 -3.34
CA ALA A 220 1.72 15.67 -2.35
C ALA A 220 1.48 16.90 -1.48
N VAL A 221 1.83 16.81 -0.21
CA VAL A 221 1.75 17.92 0.75
C VAL A 221 2.90 17.86 1.76
N SER A 222 3.35 19.02 2.24
CA SER A 222 4.38 19.10 3.28
C SER A 222 3.88 18.50 4.60
N THR A 223 4.66 17.60 5.19
CA THR A 223 4.34 17.02 6.51
C THR A 223 4.51 18.02 7.63
N ALA A 224 5.37 19.03 7.47
CA ALA A 224 5.50 20.12 8.44
C ALA A 224 4.22 20.96 8.50
N LEU A 225 3.63 21.29 7.34
CA LEU A 225 2.34 22.00 7.30
C LEU A 225 1.21 21.16 7.90
N LEU A 226 1.14 19.86 7.61
CA LEU A 226 0.12 19.00 8.20
C LEU A 226 0.20 18.95 9.74
N ARG A 227 1.42 18.93 10.29
CA ARG A 227 1.67 18.88 11.75
C ARG A 227 1.48 20.23 12.44
N ASP A 228 1.57 21.33 11.71
CA ASP A 228 1.43 22.67 12.26
C ASP A 228 -0.02 22.96 12.67
N PRO A 229 -0.31 23.17 13.98
CA PRO A 229 -1.66 23.50 14.43
C PRO A 229 -2.20 24.82 13.87
N ALA A 230 -1.33 25.76 13.48
CA ALA A 230 -1.75 27.06 12.93
C ALA A 230 -2.18 26.96 11.45
N SER A 231 -1.79 25.89 10.75
CA SER A 231 -2.18 25.65 9.37
C SER A 231 -3.65 25.19 9.30
N ASP A 232 -4.52 26.08 8.81
CA ASP A 232 -5.93 25.77 8.58
C ASP A 232 -6.15 24.96 7.28
N ASN A 233 -7.37 24.46 7.07
CA ASN A 233 -7.68 23.67 5.88
C ASN A 233 -7.48 24.45 4.58
N GLY A 234 -7.72 25.77 4.56
CA GLY A 234 -7.52 26.61 3.38
C GLY A 234 -6.06 26.76 2.99
N THR A 235 -5.17 26.91 3.98
CA THR A 235 -3.72 26.96 3.80
C THR A 235 -3.19 25.62 3.32
N LEU A 236 -3.65 24.53 3.96
CA LEU A 236 -3.27 23.18 3.55
C LEU A 236 -3.69 22.87 2.12
N ALA A 237 -4.94 23.19 1.74
CA ALA A 237 -5.47 22.97 0.39
C ALA A 237 -4.62 23.67 -0.68
N LYS A 238 -4.23 24.92 -0.44
CA LYS A 238 -3.35 25.69 -1.35
C LYS A 238 -1.93 25.11 -1.44
N ALA A 239 -1.47 24.44 -0.40
CA ALA A 239 -0.15 23.81 -0.36
C ALA A 239 -0.12 22.41 -1.01
N VAL A 240 -1.29 21.82 -1.31
CA VAL A 240 -1.34 20.53 -2.02
C VAL A 240 -0.84 20.70 -3.45
N ARG A 241 0.08 19.84 -3.83
CA ARG A 241 0.61 19.74 -5.19
C ARG A 241 -0.01 18.55 -5.90
N ASP A 242 -0.68 18.79 -7.02
CA ASP A 242 -1.08 17.76 -7.95
C ASP A 242 0.13 17.33 -8.79
N LEU A 243 0.53 16.06 -8.65
CA LEU A 243 1.65 15.48 -9.39
C LEU A 243 1.21 14.85 -10.72
N GLY A 244 -0.06 15.00 -11.07
CA GLY A 244 -0.66 14.49 -12.30
C GLY A 244 -1.13 13.04 -12.17
N LEU A 245 -1.26 12.39 -13.33
CA LEU A 245 -1.93 11.11 -13.42
C LEU A 245 -1.06 9.96 -12.87
N LYS A 246 -1.57 9.25 -11.85
CA LYS A 246 -1.17 7.88 -11.55
C LYS A 246 -1.81 6.93 -12.58
N GLY A 247 -1.04 5.95 -13.07
CA GLY A 247 -1.46 5.11 -14.20
C GLY A 247 -2.80 4.39 -14.00
N ALA A 248 -3.01 3.74 -12.85
CA ALA A 248 -4.27 3.11 -12.49
C ALA A 248 -4.61 3.42 -11.02
N THR A 249 -5.85 3.19 -10.58
CA THR A 249 -6.19 3.35 -9.16
C THR A 249 -5.30 2.43 -8.34
N ALA A 250 -4.80 2.96 -7.25
CA ALA A 250 -3.81 2.31 -6.43
C ALA A 250 -4.35 2.20 -5.02
N SER A 251 -4.26 1.02 -4.43
CA SER A 251 -4.55 0.79 -3.02
C SER A 251 -3.33 1.05 -2.14
N ARG A 252 -2.09 0.95 -2.66
CA ARG A 252 -0.86 1.21 -1.87
C ARG A 252 0.30 1.71 -2.75
N PRO A 253 1.00 2.78 -2.37
CA PRO A 253 2.38 3.00 -2.81
C PRO A 253 3.34 2.34 -1.81
N THR A 254 4.21 1.44 -2.26
CA THR A 254 4.94 0.53 -1.37
C THR A 254 6.35 0.99 -1.01
N HIS A 255 7.11 1.69 -1.87
CA HIS A 255 8.44 2.26 -1.53
C HIS A 255 8.83 3.39 -2.51
N TRP A 256 9.71 4.28 -2.03
CA TRP A 256 10.49 5.23 -2.84
C TRP A 256 11.95 4.79 -2.91
N VAL A 257 12.43 4.43 -4.10
CA VAL A 257 13.88 4.43 -4.41
C VAL A 257 14.13 5.75 -5.12
N ALA A 258 15.20 6.48 -4.77
CA ALA A 258 15.53 7.79 -5.34
C ALA A 258 15.17 7.84 -6.83
N SER A 259 14.12 8.63 -7.16
CA SER A 259 13.44 8.80 -8.45
C SER A 259 12.26 7.88 -8.86
N THR A 260 11.67 7.04 -7.99
CA THR A 260 10.50 6.20 -8.35
C THR A 260 9.50 5.95 -7.20
N VAL A 261 8.20 6.23 -7.39
CA VAL A 261 7.09 5.69 -6.57
C VAL A 261 6.75 4.30 -7.08
N ALA A 262 6.79 3.28 -6.23
CA ALA A 262 6.14 2.00 -6.55
C ALA A 262 4.64 2.10 -6.22
N ILE A 263 3.78 2.14 -7.23
CA ILE A 263 2.32 2.18 -7.09
C ILE A 263 1.75 0.78 -7.35
N THR A 264 1.11 0.15 -6.36
CA THR A 264 0.38 -1.13 -6.56
C THR A 264 -1.00 -0.83 -7.12
N SER A 265 -1.25 -1.24 -8.37
CA SER A 265 -2.53 -1.04 -9.05
C SER A 265 -3.50 -2.20 -8.79
N THR A 266 -4.72 -1.87 -8.36
CA THR A 266 -5.82 -2.84 -8.23
C THR A 266 -6.55 -3.09 -9.56
N MET A 267 -6.49 -2.18 -10.53
CA MET A 267 -7.25 -2.29 -11.80
C MET A 267 -6.48 -2.98 -12.93
N ARG A 268 -5.15 -3.05 -12.84
CA ARG A 268 -4.28 -3.66 -13.87
C ARG A 268 -3.52 -4.88 -13.37
N SER A 269 -3.74 -5.33 -12.13
CA SER A 269 -3.01 -6.44 -11.51
C SER A 269 -1.49 -6.34 -11.71
N ALA A 270 -0.93 -5.13 -11.51
CA ALA A 270 0.47 -4.82 -11.82
C ALA A 270 1.04 -3.73 -10.88
N ALA A 271 2.31 -3.81 -10.54
CA ALA A 271 3.05 -2.75 -9.87
C ALA A 271 3.73 -1.84 -10.91
N TRP A 272 3.56 -0.52 -10.78
CA TRP A 272 4.13 0.45 -11.71
C TRP A 272 5.11 1.37 -10.99
N PRO A 273 6.38 1.44 -11.43
CA PRO A 273 7.28 2.51 -11.06
C PRO A 273 6.87 3.81 -11.79
N THR A 274 6.56 4.89 -11.07
CA THR A 274 6.40 6.23 -11.66
C THR A 274 7.55 7.13 -11.26
N ALA A 275 8.31 7.61 -12.24
CA ALA A 275 9.37 8.58 -12.02
C ALA A 275 8.80 9.98 -11.77
N SER A 276 9.40 10.74 -10.86
CA SER A 276 8.99 12.10 -10.46
C SER A 276 9.13 13.18 -11.56
N GLY A 277 9.32 12.78 -12.82
CA GLY A 277 9.54 13.64 -13.99
C GLY A 277 8.62 13.33 -15.18
N GLY A 278 7.37 12.92 -14.94
CA GLY A 278 6.32 12.91 -15.97
C GLY A 278 6.43 11.84 -17.07
N ARG A 279 7.37 10.88 -17.00
CA ARG A 279 7.41 9.74 -17.92
C ARG A 279 7.32 8.41 -17.19
N SER A 280 6.19 7.72 -17.37
CA SER A 280 6.02 6.32 -16.97
C SER A 280 6.83 5.43 -17.91
N ARG A 281 7.74 4.61 -17.39
CA ARG A 281 8.39 3.53 -18.17
C ARG A 281 7.70 2.21 -17.85
N ARG A 282 7.29 1.46 -18.89
CA ARG A 282 6.77 0.10 -18.72
C ARG A 282 7.93 -0.84 -18.44
N ILE A 283 7.94 -1.49 -17.29
CA ILE A 283 8.77 -2.67 -17.03
C ILE A 283 7.80 -3.79 -16.71
N LEU A 284 7.78 -4.84 -17.54
CA LEU A 284 7.11 -6.09 -17.20
C LEU A 284 7.91 -6.75 -16.07
N ALA A 285 7.35 -6.80 -14.86
CA ALA A 285 7.88 -7.67 -13.82
C ALA A 285 7.38 -9.10 -14.07
N PHE A 286 8.28 -9.97 -14.53
CA PHE A 286 8.06 -11.41 -14.50
C PHE A 286 8.06 -11.90 -13.05
N CYS A 287 7.12 -12.79 -12.75
CA CYS A 287 7.01 -13.47 -11.47
C CYS A 287 8.00 -14.66 -11.43
N GLY A 288 8.77 -14.77 -10.35
CA GLY A 288 9.48 -15.98 -9.95
C GLY A 288 10.94 -15.77 -9.57
N PRO A 289 11.35 -16.35 -8.42
CA PRO A 289 12.50 -17.24 -8.45
C PRO A 289 12.06 -18.67 -8.13
N ILE A 290 12.35 -19.57 -9.07
CA ILE A 290 12.40 -21.01 -8.83
C ILE A 290 13.55 -21.28 -7.86
N LEU A 291 13.24 -21.97 -6.77
CA LEU A 291 14.21 -22.57 -5.86
C LEU A 291 15.12 -23.53 -6.65
N CYS A 292 16.43 -23.28 -6.66
CA CYS A 292 17.42 -24.32 -6.90
C CYS A 292 18.24 -24.51 -5.62
N ARG A 293 18.09 -25.69 -5.01
CA ARG A 293 18.90 -26.21 -3.91
C ARG A 293 20.38 -26.20 -4.28
N SER A 294 21.22 -25.81 -3.34
CA SER A 294 22.67 -26.00 -3.39
C SER A 294 23.08 -27.29 -2.67
N ALA A 295 24.00 -28.06 -3.30
CA ALA A 295 25.14 -28.79 -2.74
C ALA A 295 25.53 -30.01 -3.62
N PRO A 296 26.79 -30.52 -3.58
CA PRO A 296 28.07 -29.85 -3.36
C PRO A 296 29.08 -30.11 -4.52
N THR A 297 30.23 -29.46 -4.40
CA THR A 297 31.42 -29.47 -5.26
C THR A 297 31.94 -30.84 -5.71
N ALA A 298 32.31 -30.95 -6.99
CA ALA A 298 33.36 -31.85 -7.47
C ALA A 298 34.03 -31.28 -8.74
N THR A 299 35.35 -31.35 -8.71
CA THR A 299 36.35 -30.95 -9.71
C THR A 299 36.28 -31.75 -11.01
N SER A 300 36.32 -31.11 -12.20
CA SER A 300 37.22 -31.51 -13.30
C SER A 300 37.15 -30.55 -14.50
N THR A 301 38.32 -30.34 -15.09
CA THR A 301 38.70 -29.62 -16.30
C THR A 301 38.15 -30.23 -17.60
N SER A 302 37.61 -29.38 -18.51
CA SER A 302 37.55 -29.45 -20.00
C SER A 302 36.19 -28.99 -20.58
N PRO A 303 36.12 -28.25 -21.71
CA PRO A 303 34.86 -27.74 -22.26
C PRO A 303 34.22 -28.71 -23.27
N PRO A 304 32.90 -28.96 -23.25
CA PRO A 304 32.24 -29.65 -24.34
C PRO A 304 31.70 -28.66 -25.39
N THR A 305 32.08 -28.95 -26.62
CA THR A 305 31.54 -28.47 -27.89
C THR A 305 30.11 -28.98 -28.12
N SER A 306 29.36 -28.23 -28.92
CA SER A 306 28.05 -28.56 -29.56
C SER A 306 26.76 -28.25 -28.79
N CYS A 307 25.96 -27.34 -29.38
CA CYS A 307 24.53 -27.19 -29.13
C CYS A 307 23.76 -28.25 -29.94
N SER A 308 22.81 -28.94 -29.31
CA SER A 308 21.73 -29.62 -30.03
C SER A 308 20.38 -29.16 -29.49
N ALA A 309 19.53 -28.70 -30.41
CA ALA A 309 18.16 -28.31 -30.16
C ALA A 309 17.26 -29.56 -30.14
N LYS A 310 16.35 -29.64 -29.18
CA LYS A 310 15.11 -30.44 -29.32
C LYS A 310 13.91 -29.58 -28.91
N PRO A 311 12.84 -29.56 -29.74
CA PRO A 311 11.68 -28.71 -29.52
C PRO A 311 10.65 -29.41 -28.63
N LEU A 312 9.95 -28.64 -27.80
CA LEU A 312 8.66 -29.05 -27.26
C LEU A 312 7.66 -27.90 -27.40
N SER A 313 6.74 -28.16 -28.33
CA SER A 313 5.53 -27.44 -28.69
C SER A 313 4.72 -27.00 -27.47
N MET A 314 4.31 -25.73 -27.45
CA MET A 314 2.95 -25.34 -27.03
C MET A 314 2.54 -24.03 -27.72
N LYS A 315 1.28 -24.03 -28.13
CA LYS A 315 0.63 -23.18 -29.15
C LYS A 315 0.61 -21.68 -28.79
N ALA A 316 1.00 -20.85 -29.76
CA ALA A 316 0.67 -19.43 -29.80
C ALA A 316 -0.74 -19.23 -30.37
N GLY A 317 -1.58 -18.47 -29.67
CA GLY A 317 -2.88 -17.99 -30.12
C GLY A 317 -2.91 -16.47 -30.21
N ILE A 318 -2.55 -15.95 -31.38
CA ILE A 318 -3.08 -14.75 -32.06
C ILE A 318 -3.12 -13.43 -31.26
N CYS A 319 -2.07 -12.61 -31.40
CA CYS A 319 -2.21 -11.15 -31.44
C CYS A 319 -2.19 -10.70 -32.90
N GLY A 320 -3.35 -10.28 -33.43
CA GLY A 320 -3.44 -9.59 -34.71
C GLY A 320 -3.04 -8.12 -34.54
N ALA A 321 -1.89 -7.73 -35.08
CA ALA A 321 -1.53 -6.35 -35.32
C ALA A 321 -1.24 -6.20 -36.82
N SER A 322 -2.05 -5.39 -37.52
CA SER A 322 -1.79 -5.00 -38.91
C SER A 322 -0.62 -4.00 -38.96
N PRO A 323 0.25 -4.07 -39.99
CA PRO A 323 1.44 -3.22 -40.10
C PRO A 323 1.16 -2.01 -40.99
N THR A 324 1.72 -0.84 -40.68
CA THR A 324 2.10 0.12 -41.73
C THR A 324 3.14 1.13 -41.25
N SER A 325 4.16 1.28 -42.10
CA SER A 325 5.14 2.36 -42.21
C SER A 325 6.43 2.28 -41.38
N CYS A 326 7.40 1.53 -41.92
CA CYS A 326 8.83 1.86 -41.83
C CYS A 326 9.26 2.44 -43.19
N TYR A 327 9.86 3.63 -43.20
CA TYR A 327 10.61 4.18 -44.35
C TYR A 327 12.12 4.06 -44.06
N GLY A 328 12.86 3.53 -45.04
CA GLY A 328 14.29 3.19 -44.96
C GLY A 328 15.26 4.38 -45.00
N SER A 329 16.55 4.15 -44.72
CA SER A 329 17.54 3.96 -45.80
C SER A 329 18.81 3.21 -45.34
N ARG A 330 19.58 2.75 -46.33
CA ARG A 330 20.58 1.65 -46.34
C ARG A 330 22.01 2.07 -45.96
N SER A 331 22.79 1.14 -45.39
CA SER A 331 24.17 0.77 -45.83
C SER A 331 24.71 -0.45 -45.05
N ALA A 332 25.50 -1.30 -45.73
CA ALA A 332 26.00 -2.61 -45.29
C ALA A 332 27.44 -2.53 -44.68
N PRO A 333 28.23 -3.63 -44.57
CA PRO A 333 28.29 -4.60 -43.48
C PRO A 333 29.67 -4.60 -42.74
N GLY A 334 29.74 -4.98 -41.46
CA GLY A 334 31.04 -5.34 -40.84
C GLY A 334 31.18 -5.21 -39.31
N ARG A 335 31.18 -6.38 -38.65
CA ARG A 335 31.85 -6.80 -37.39
C ARG A 335 31.67 -6.05 -36.06
N CYS A 336 31.43 -6.91 -35.06
CA CYS A 336 31.23 -6.73 -33.63
C CYS A 336 32.35 -5.98 -32.88
N CYS A 337 31.93 -5.24 -31.84
CA CYS A 337 32.67 -5.14 -30.57
C CYS A 337 31.68 -5.40 -29.41
N CYS A 338 31.75 -6.60 -28.82
CA CYS A 338 31.37 -6.80 -27.43
C CYS A 338 32.55 -6.30 -26.59
N ALA A 339 32.37 -5.19 -25.88
CA ALA A 339 33.29 -4.78 -24.83
C ALA A 339 32.70 -5.20 -23.48
N ALA A 340 33.41 -6.09 -22.80
CA ALA A 340 33.15 -6.50 -21.42
C ALA A 340 33.84 -5.54 -20.45
N ALA A 341 33.07 -5.04 -19.47
CA ALA A 341 33.33 -4.65 -18.06
C ALA A 341 34.61 -3.85 -17.68
N PRO A 342 34.65 -3.11 -16.53
CA PRO A 342 34.86 -3.77 -15.23
C PRO A 342 34.16 -3.01 -14.04
N PRO A 343 34.52 -3.21 -12.74
CA PRO A 343 33.58 -3.62 -11.69
C PRO A 343 33.58 -2.66 -10.46
N TYR A 344 32.92 -3.06 -9.36
CA TYR A 344 32.96 -2.48 -7.99
C TYR A 344 32.21 -1.15 -7.78
N LEU A 345 31.53 -0.90 -6.64
CA LEU A 345 31.98 -1.12 -5.27
C LEU A 345 30.78 -1.22 -4.30
N MET A 346 30.73 -2.30 -3.52
CA MET A 346 30.06 -2.34 -2.22
C MET A 346 31.03 -1.74 -1.20
N ILE A 347 30.64 -0.70 -0.45
CA ILE A 347 31.22 -0.39 0.86
C ILE A 347 30.09 0.08 1.79
N GLU A 348 29.94 -0.72 2.86
CA GLU A 348 29.35 -0.54 4.20
C GLU A 348 27.95 0.08 4.38
#